data_AF-A0A4Q1CMV0-F1
#
_entry.id   AF-A0A4Q1CMV0-F1
#
_cell.length_a   1.000
_cell.length_b   1.000
_cell.length_c   1.000
_cell.angle_alpha   90.00
_cell.angle_beta   90.00
_cell.angle_gamma   90.00
#
_symmetry.space_group_name_H-M   'P 1'
#
loop_
_entity.id
_entity.type
_entity.pdbx_description
1 polymer ?
#
loop_
_entity_poly.entity_id
_entity_poly.type
_entity_poly.pdbx_seq_one_letter_code
_entity_poly.pdbx_strand_id
1 'polypeptide(L)'
;MQRNLLFLTRMLRYLFLLFLLLPAFTKAGDSTVVAEKNVRLKGYRKIFYQVICMHPKLNSPLERALLKHYLQGSGTAFELSTADFQKMKALLRLLPSSTTNCRPVTKDYCVIPANLSDDDYFGWALGNITVVYNNEQLPVTFIDRYDFNRKPKGQRKVKGELVTRIFGLIAPRKAKVFLVTYNANAYELP
;
A
#
# COMPACT_ATOMS: atom_id res chain seq x y z
N MET A 1 -9.99 -11.59 33.32
CA MET A 1 -9.38 -12.78 32.68
C MET A 1 -10.01 -13.14 31.33
N GLN A 2 -11.34 -13.07 31.15
CA GLN A 2 -12.05 -13.45 29.90
C GLN A 2 -11.68 -12.65 28.63
N ARG A 3 -11.32 -11.36 28.73
CA ARG A 3 -10.93 -10.54 27.56
C ARG A 3 -9.67 -11.06 26.85
N ASN A 4 -8.73 -11.66 27.59
CA ASN A 4 -7.49 -12.19 27.01
C ASN A 4 -7.74 -13.50 26.24
N LEU A 5 -8.69 -14.33 26.68
CA LEU A 5 -9.03 -15.60 26.04
C LEU A 5 -9.75 -15.41 24.70
N LEU A 6 -10.63 -14.40 24.62
CA LEU A 6 -11.36 -14.03 23.41
C LEU A 6 -10.44 -13.39 22.36
N PHE A 7 -9.41 -12.69 22.82
CA PHE A 7 -8.35 -12.14 21.97
C PHE A 7 -7.46 -13.26 21.42
N LEU A 8 -7.05 -14.23 22.26
CA LEU A 8 -6.21 -15.36 21.86
C LEU A 8 -6.89 -16.27 20.83
N THR A 9 -8.18 -16.59 21.02
CA THR A 9 -8.95 -17.45 20.11
C THR A 9 -9.20 -16.80 18.76
N ARG A 10 -9.45 -15.48 18.73
CA ARG A 10 -9.47 -14.72 17.47
C ARG A 10 -8.09 -14.74 16.79
N MET A 11 -7.02 -14.51 17.54
CA MET A 11 -5.66 -14.54 16.99
C MET A 11 -5.31 -15.91 16.39
N LEU A 12 -5.64 -17.02 17.08
CA LEU A 12 -5.39 -18.38 16.60
C LEU A 12 -6.16 -18.67 15.30
N ARG A 13 -7.42 -18.24 15.19
CA ARG A 13 -8.21 -18.41 13.96
C ARG A 13 -7.60 -17.67 12.77
N TYR A 14 -7.07 -16.47 12.99
CA TYR A 14 -6.40 -15.72 11.92
C TYR A 14 -5.02 -16.28 11.58
N LEU A 15 -4.27 -16.78 12.57
CA LEU A 15 -3.00 -17.45 12.34
C LEU A 15 -3.20 -18.74 11.53
N PHE A 16 -4.28 -19.47 11.81
CA PHE A 16 -4.67 -20.68 11.09
C PHE A 16 -5.11 -20.36 9.65
N LEU A 17 -5.88 -19.27 9.42
CA LEU A 17 -6.20 -18.76 8.09
C LEU A 17 -4.95 -18.31 7.31
N LEU A 18 -3.97 -17.72 8.00
CA LEU A 18 -2.68 -17.33 7.42
C LEU A 18 -1.86 -18.57 7.01
N PHE A 19 -1.88 -19.62 7.84
CA PHE A 19 -1.23 -20.91 7.56
C PHE A 19 -1.92 -21.70 6.44
N LEU A 20 -3.25 -21.62 6.32
CA LEU A 20 -4.01 -22.21 5.21
C LEU A 20 -3.76 -21.52 3.86
N LEU A 21 -3.21 -20.30 3.88
CA LEU A 21 -2.86 -19.53 2.69
C LEU A 21 -1.36 -19.59 2.35
N LEU A 22 -0.54 -20.23 3.19
CA LEU A 22 0.82 -20.63 2.82
C LEU A 22 0.68 -21.94 2.05
N PRO A 23 0.76 -21.93 0.70
CA PRO A 23 0.90 -23.20 0.03
C PRO A 23 2.22 -23.79 0.50
N ALA A 24 2.24 -25.08 0.82
CA ALA A 24 3.43 -25.81 1.22
C ALA A 24 4.49 -25.72 0.11
N PHE A 25 5.33 -24.69 0.16
CA PHE A 25 6.43 -24.49 -0.77
C PHE A 25 7.73 -24.51 0.02
N THR A 26 8.14 -25.74 0.32
CA THR A 26 9.56 -26.09 0.37
C THR A 26 10.12 -25.99 -1.04
N LYS A 27 10.52 -24.80 -1.49
CA LYS A 27 11.55 -24.68 -2.52
C LYS A 27 12.42 -23.48 -2.21
N ALA A 28 13.68 -23.80 -1.94
CA ALA A 28 14.78 -22.88 -1.77
C ALA A 28 14.86 -21.94 -2.97
N GLY A 29 14.86 -20.64 -2.69
CA GLY A 29 15.06 -19.56 -3.65
C GLY A 29 15.29 -18.30 -2.83
N ASP A 30 16.56 -18.01 -2.57
CA ASP A 30 17.12 -16.80 -1.95
C ASP A 30 16.14 -15.90 -1.18
N SER A 31 15.77 -16.37 0.01
CA SER A 31 15.16 -15.53 1.04
C SER A 31 16.24 -14.74 1.76
N THR A 32 16.92 -13.82 1.07
CA THR A 32 17.51 -12.65 1.73
C THR A 32 16.37 -11.71 2.12
N VAL A 33 15.51 -12.18 3.03
CA VAL A 33 14.64 -11.32 3.81
C VAL A 33 15.57 -10.52 4.70
N VAL A 34 16.08 -9.41 4.16
CA VAL A 34 16.79 -8.39 4.93
C VAL A 34 15.76 -7.87 5.92
N ALA A 35 15.72 -8.48 7.09
CA ALA A 35 15.08 -7.95 8.29
C ALA A 35 15.87 -6.71 8.70
N GLU A 36 15.67 -5.63 7.95
CA GLU A 36 16.41 -4.40 8.09
C GLU A 36 15.99 -3.68 9.39
N LYS A 37 16.99 -3.33 10.19
CA LYS A 37 17.00 -3.12 11.65
C LYS A 37 16.05 -2.09 12.29
N ASN A 38 15.15 -1.40 11.57
CA ASN A 38 14.55 -0.15 12.08
C ASN A 38 13.06 -0.19 12.48
N VAL A 39 12.35 -1.32 12.37
CA VAL A 39 10.98 -1.43 12.90
C VAL A 39 10.98 -2.29 14.17
N ARG A 40 11.03 -1.66 15.34
CA ARG A 40 10.88 -2.35 16.64
C ARG A 40 9.44 -2.83 16.86
N LEU A 41 9.03 -3.88 16.16
CA LEU A 41 7.78 -4.61 16.45
C LEU A 41 8.03 -5.62 17.58
N LYS A 42 7.12 -5.69 18.56
CA LYS A 42 7.18 -6.63 19.70
C LYS A 42 6.10 -7.70 19.60
N GLY A 43 6.42 -8.91 20.08
CA GLY A 43 5.47 -10.03 20.19
C GLY A 43 4.89 -10.47 18.84
N TYR A 44 3.59 -10.80 18.83
CA TYR A 44 2.88 -11.30 17.65
C TYR A 44 3.01 -10.40 16.42
N ARG A 45 3.16 -9.08 16.60
CA ARG A 45 3.31 -8.12 15.49
C ARG A 45 4.54 -8.38 14.63
N LYS A 46 5.64 -8.84 15.23
CA LYS A 46 6.85 -9.21 14.49
C LYS A 46 6.61 -10.43 13.61
N ILE A 47 5.91 -11.44 14.14
CA ILE A 47 5.58 -12.68 13.43
C ILE A 47 4.65 -12.38 12.24
N PHE A 48 3.57 -11.62 12.47
CA PHE A 48 2.67 -11.25 11.37
C PHE A 48 3.36 -10.40 10.30
N TYR A 49 4.21 -9.45 10.68
CA TYR A 49 5.00 -8.69 9.72
C TYR A 49 5.89 -9.61 8.88
N GLN A 50 6.60 -10.56 9.50
CA GLN A 50 7.40 -11.55 8.78
C GLN A 50 6.54 -12.38 7.82
N VAL A 51 5.36 -12.86 8.23
CA VAL A 51 4.50 -13.65 7.34
C VAL A 51 3.97 -12.83 6.16
N ILE A 52 3.60 -11.57 6.37
CA ILE A 52 3.19 -10.70 5.27
C ILE A 52 4.35 -10.49 4.29
N CYS A 53 5.55 -10.22 4.82
CA CYS A 53 6.77 -10.12 4.01
C CYS A 53 7.22 -11.44 3.36
N MET A 54 6.55 -12.56 3.60
CA MET A 54 6.79 -13.84 2.91
C MET A 54 5.74 -14.12 1.82
N HIS A 55 4.66 -13.35 1.73
CA HIS A 55 3.59 -13.62 0.77
C HIS A 55 3.97 -13.13 -0.64
N PRO A 56 4.00 -14.00 -1.67
CA PRO A 56 4.63 -13.70 -2.96
C PRO A 56 3.97 -12.55 -3.74
N LYS A 57 2.67 -12.29 -3.50
CA LYS A 57 1.94 -11.18 -4.13
C LYS A 57 1.81 -9.93 -3.26
N LEU A 58 2.27 -9.97 -2.00
CA LEU A 58 2.19 -8.86 -1.03
C LEU A 58 3.60 -8.39 -0.68
N ASN A 59 4.37 -8.08 -1.71
CA ASN A 59 5.81 -7.93 -1.52
C ASN A 59 6.53 -7.19 -2.65
N SER A 60 5.84 -6.35 -3.42
CA SER A 60 6.60 -5.46 -4.28
C SER A 60 7.57 -4.64 -3.41
N PRO A 61 8.78 -4.32 -3.90
CA PRO A 61 9.70 -3.43 -3.19
C PRO A 61 9.02 -2.15 -2.72
N LEU A 62 8.09 -1.60 -3.53
CA LEU A 62 7.30 -0.43 -3.19
C LEU A 62 6.36 -0.68 -2.00
N GLU A 63 5.54 -1.73 -2.01
CA GLU A 63 4.61 -2.00 -0.91
C GLU A 63 5.34 -2.21 0.42
N ARG A 64 6.49 -2.90 0.39
CA ARG A 64 7.36 -3.06 1.56
C ARG A 64 7.86 -1.73 2.10
N ALA A 65 8.27 -0.81 1.21
CA ALA A 65 8.74 0.51 1.60
C ALA A 65 7.62 1.35 2.22
N LEU A 66 6.43 1.37 1.61
CA LEU A 66 5.26 2.08 2.13
C LEU A 66 4.80 1.53 3.49
N LEU A 67 4.76 0.21 3.62
CA LEU A 67 4.42 -0.45 4.89
C LEU A 67 5.45 -0.10 5.98
N LYS A 68 6.74 -0.16 5.67
CA LYS A 68 7.81 0.21 6.61
C LYS A 68 7.62 1.65 7.09
N HIS A 69 7.37 2.58 6.17
CA HIS A 69 7.12 3.98 6.46
C HIS A 69 5.90 4.18 7.36
N TYR A 70 4.79 3.49 7.05
CA TYR A 70 3.57 3.47 7.88
C TYR A 70 3.86 3.02 9.32
N LEU A 71 4.58 1.91 9.47
CA LEU A 71 4.87 1.29 10.76
C LEU A 71 5.91 2.07 11.58
N GLN A 72 6.79 2.82 10.92
CA GLN A 72 7.72 3.75 11.57
C GLN A 72 6.96 4.93 12.19
N GLY A 73 5.90 5.39 11.52
CA GLY A 73 4.98 6.35 12.09
C GLY A 73 5.41 7.80 11.99
N SER A 74 6.27 8.13 11.01
CA SER A 74 6.70 9.52 10.79
C SER A 74 5.54 10.43 10.40
N GLY A 75 4.56 9.90 9.65
CA GLY A 75 3.45 10.67 9.08
C GLY A 75 3.89 11.64 7.96
N THR A 76 5.19 11.67 7.65
CA THR A 76 5.77 12.48 6.58
C THR A 76 5.38 11.90 5.22
N ALA A 77 5.30 12.74 4.19
CA ALA A 77 5.08 12.26 2.83
C ALA A 77 6.16 11.24 2.42
N PHE A 78 5.77 10.29 1.59
CA PHE A 78 6.66 9.32 0.96
C PHE A 78 6.81 9.69 -0.51
N GLU A 79 8.03 10.01 -0.92
CA GLU A 79 8.35 10.30 -2.30
C GLU A 79 8.68 9.02 -3.07
N LEU A 80 7.96 8.79 -4.16
CA LEU A 80 8.18 7.68 -5.06
C LEU A 80 9.47 7.91 -5.86
N SER A 81 10.25 6.85 -6.08
CA SER A 81 11.45 6.93 -6.89
C SER A 81 11.13 7.35 -8.33
N THR A 82 12.05 8.05 -9.01
CA THR A 82 11.91 8.38 -10.43
C THR A 82 11.70 7.14 -11.28
N ALA A 83 12.38 6.03 -10.97
CA ALA A 83 12.22 4.76 -11.70
C ALA A 83 10.79 4.22 -11.60
N ASP A 84 10.20 4.21 -10.39
CA ASP A 84 8.84 3.72 -10.21
C ASP A 84 7.80 4.69 -10.76
N PHE A 85 8.04 6.00 -10.73
CA PHE A 85 7.18 6.96 -11.39
C PHE A 85 7.18 6.78 -12.92
N GLN A 86 8.33 6.51 -13.55
CA GLN A 86 8.38 6.22 -14.99
C GLN A 86 7.62 4.94 -15.35
N LYS A 87 7.74 3.88 -14.53
CA LYS A 87 6.92 2.66 -14.70
C LYS A 87 5.43 2.96 -14.58
N MET A 88 5.04 3.78 -13.60
CA MET A 88 3.65 4.20 -13.43
C MET A 88 3.13 4.96 -14.64
N LYS A 89 3.92 5.90 -15.19
CA LYS A 89 3.53 6.63 -16.42
C LYS A 89 3.32 5.69 -17.61
N ALA A 90 4.16 4.67 -17.76
CA ALA A 90 3.96 3.66 -18.80
C ALA A 90 2.64 2.91 -18.63
N LEU A 91 2.29 2.53 -17.39
CA LEU A 91 1.02 1.88 -17.07
C LEU A 91 -0.18 2.79 -17.33
N LEU A 92 -0.12 4.05 -16.90
CA LEU A 92 -1.22 5.02 -17.07
C LEU A 92 -1.58 5.27 -18.54
N ARG A 93 -0.60 5.16 -19.46
CA ARG A 93 -0.84 5.26 -20.91
C ARG A 93 -1.69 4.11 -21.46
N LEU A 94 -1.68 2.96 -20.80
CA LEU A 94 -2.43 1.77 -21.21
C LEU A 94 -3.85 1.75 -20.61
N LEU A 95 -4.10 2.56 -19.57
CA LEU A 95 -5.41 2.66 -18.97
C LEU A 95 -6.33 3.51 -19.85
N PRO A 96 -7.61 3.15 -19.99
CA PRO A 96 -8.58 3.95 -20.71
C PRO A 96 -8.79 5.28 -19.99
N SER A 97 -8.01 6.30 -20.38
CA SER A 97 -8.11 7.65 -19.87
C SER A 97 -9.12 8.41 -20.71
N SER A 98 -10.36 8.48 -20.23
CA SER A 98 -11.33 9.45 -20.76
C SER A 98 -10.86 10.83 -20.32
N THR A 99 -10.35 11.62 -21.28
CA THR A 99 -10.00 13.05 -21.11
C THR A 99 -11.18 13.87 -20.59
N THR A 100 -12.40 13.35 -20.71
CA THR A 100 -13.65 13.88 -20.17
C THR A 100 -13.72 13.89 -18.64
N ASN A 101 -12.87 13.11 -17.95
CA ASN A 101 -12.82 13.04 -16.47
C ASN A 101 -11.74 13.94 -15.83
N CYS A 102 -11.08 14.78 -16.62
CA CYS A 102 -10.08 15.75 -16.16
C CYS A 102 -10.77 16.87 -15.36
N ARG A 103 -10.57 16.87 -14.04
CA ARG A 103 -11.08 17.93 -13.15
C ARG A 103 -10.00 19.01 -13.01
N PRO A 104 -10.23 20.25 -13.46
CA PRO A 104 -9.22 21.30 -13.38
C PRO A 104 -8.91 21.59 -11.91
N VAL A 105 -7.62 21.75 -11.62
CA VAL A 105 -7.06 22.13 -10.32
C VAL A 105 -6.53 23.56 -10.43
N THR A 106 -5.83 23.85 -11.53
CA THR A 106 -5.45 25.21 -11.93
C THR A 106 -5.70 25.40 -13.43
N LYS A 107 -5.28 26.54 -13.98
CA LYS A 107 -5.28 26.79 -15.43
C LYS A 107 -4.40 25.79 -16.19
N ASP A 108 -3.34 25.29 -15.56
CA ASP A 108 -2.31 24.49 -16.22
C ASP A 108 -2.29 23.01 -15.81
N TYR A 109 -3.11 22.66 -14.82
CA TYR A 109 -3.15 21.33 -14.23
C TYR A 109 -4.57 20.82 -14.01
N CYS A 110 -4.77 19.53 -14.24
CA CYS A 110 -5.99 18.83 -13.87
C CYS A 110 -5.70 17.48 -13.21
N VAL A 111 -6.70 16.92 -12.55
CA VAL A 111 -6.62 15.60 -11.92
C VAL A 111 -7.53 14.60 -12.57
N ILE A 112 -7.03 13.37 -12.71
CA ILE A 112 -7.78 12.21 -13.20
C ILE A 112 -7.58 11.06 -12.21
N PRO A 113 -8.65 10.42 -11.70
CA PRO A 113 -8.52 9.23 -10.88
C PRO A 113 -8.04 8.05 -11.75
N ALA A 114 -7.05 7.31 -11.26
CA ALA A 114 -6.54 6.11 -11.91
C ALA A 114 -6.68 4.89 -10.99
N ASN A 115 -7.14 3.77 -11.55
CA ASN A 115 -7.26 2.50 -10.84
C ASN A 115 -6.10 1.58 -11.24
N LEU A 116 -5.15 1.41 -10.33
CA LEU A 116 -4.00 0.52 -10.48
C LEU A 116 -4.23 -0.86 -9.84
N SER A 117 -5.42 -1.15 -9.32
CA SER A 117 -5.69 -2.33 -8.47
C SER A 117 -5.43 -3.68 -9.16
N ASP A 118 -5.39 -3.71 -10.48
CA ASP A 118 -5.13 -4.92 -11.28
C ASP A 118 -3.65 -5.07 -11.69
N ASP A 119 -2.80 -4.08 -11.37
CA ASP A 119 -1.36 -4.17 -11.58
C ASP A 119 -0.67 -4.93 -10.43
N ASP A 120 0.24 -5.84 -10.77
CA ASP A 120 0.92 -6.70 -9.78
C ASP A 120 1.92 -5.93 -8.90
N TYR A 121 2.45 -4.79 -9.36
CA TYR A 121 3.45 -3.99 -8.64
C TYR A 121 2.81 -2.87 -7.81
N PHE A 122 1.88 -2.12 -8.41
CA PHE A 122 1.21 -0.95 -7.83
C PHE A 122 -0.14 -1.26 -7.21
N GLY A 123 -0.83 -2.32 -7.63
CA GLY A 123 -2.22 -2.57 -7.21
C GLY A 123 -2.37 -2.85 -5.71
N TRP A 124 -1.40 -3.53 -5.12
CA TRP A 124 -1.35 -3.74 -3.67
C TRP A 124 -0.78 -2.54 -2.92
N ALA A 125 0.16 -1.83 -3.52
CA ALA A 125 0.85 -0.70 -2.92
C ALA A 125 0.02 0.60 -2.90
N LEU A 126 -0.79 0.87 -3.91
CA LEU A 126 -1.46 2.15 -4.10
C LEU A 126 -2.96 1.95 -4.41
N GLY A 127 -3.29 0.96 -5.23
CA GLY A 127 -4.68 0.70 -5.62
C GLY A 127 -5.26 1.85 -6.45
N ASN A 128 -6.11 2.68 -5.86
CA ASN A 128 -6.73 3.82 -6.57
C ASN A 128 -6.02 5.11 -6.18
N ILE A 129 -5.49 5.82 -7.17
CA ILE A 129 -4.72 7.06 -6.99
C ILE A 129 -5.36 8.23 -7.73
N THR A 130 -4.94 9.45 -7.40
CA THR A 130 -5.27 10.65 -8.18
C THR A 130 -4.02 11.12 -8.91
N VAL A 131 -4.05 11.17 -10.24
CA VAL A 131 -2.91 11.59 -11.05
C VAL A 131 -3.12 13.02 -11.52
N VAL A 132 -2.08 13.84 -11.44
CA VAL A 132 -2.08 15.22 -11.93
C VAL A 132 -1.47 15.25 -13.33
N TYR A 133 -2.18 15.87 -14.26
CA TYR A 133 -1.77 16.06 -15.65
C TYR A 133 -1.55 17.55 -15.94
N ASN A 134 -0.60 17.86 -16.82
CA ASN A 134 -0.45 19.20 -17.38
C ASN A 134 -1.39 19.42 -18.59
N ASN A 135 -1.37 20.63 -19.17
CA ASN A 135 -2.13 20.97 -20.39
C ASN A 135 -1.83 20.07 -21.60
N GLU A 136 -0.66 19.44 -21.64
CA GLU A 136 -0.25 18.50 -22.71
C GLU A 136 -0.75 17.07 -22.43
N GLN A 137 -1.56 16.88 -21.39
CA GLN A 137 -2.04 15.57 -20.93
C GLN A 137 -0.91 14.61 -20.55
N LEU A 138 0.22 15.16 -20.07
CA LEU A 138 1.31 14.38 -19.51
C LEU A 138 1.17 14.28 -17.98
N PRO A 139 1.26 13.07 -17.41
CA PRO A 139 1.25 12.90 -15.96
C PRO A 139 2.51 13.50 -15.34
N VAL A 140 2.33 14.53 -14.50
CA VAL A 140 3.43 15.27 -13.85
C VAL A 140 3.71 14.78 -12.43
N THR A 141 2.67 14.37 -11.72
CA THR A 141 2.75 13.79 -10.38
C THR A 141 1.47 13.01 -10.06
N PHE A 142 1.40 12.42 -8.88
CA PHE A 142 0.19 11.81 -8.34
C PHE A 142 0.12 12.05 -6.84
N ILE A 143 -1.07 11.88 -6.29
CA ILE A 143 -1.33 11.93 -4.86
C ILE A 143 -2.14 10.70 -4.49
N ASP A 144 -1.65 9.98 -3.49
CA ASP A 144 -2.39 8.93 -2.81
C ASP A 144 -2.30 9.11 -1.30
N ARG A 145 -3.37 8.77 -0.59
CA ARG A 145 -3.39 8.75 0.86
C ARG A 145 -3.21 7.32 1.31
N TYR A 146 -2.00 7.01 1.77
CA TYR A 146 -1.67 5.69 2.25
C TYR A 146 -2.20 5.50 3.67
N ASP A 147 -3.46 5.09 3.73
CA ASP A 147 -4.10 4.64 4.94
C ASP A 147 -4.42 3.14 4.85
N PHE A 148 -3.85 2.35 5.75
CA PHE A 148 -4.35 0.99 6.00
C PHE A 148 -5.75 1.01 6.66
N ASN A 149 -6.55 2.04 6.40
CA ASN A 149 -7.91 2.16 6.90
C ASN A 149 -8.82 1.17 6.19
N ARG A 150 -9.76 0.62 6.97
CA ARG A 150 -10.83 -0.24 6.50
C ARG A 150 -11.79 0.58 5.64
N LYS A 151 -11.70 0.46 4.31
CA LYS A 151 -12.76 0.97 3.43
C LYS A 151 -14.08 0.24 3.74
N PRO A 152 -15.25 0.88 3.53
CA PRO A 152 -16.55 0.24 3.69
C PRO A 152 -16.62 -1.10 2.95
N LYS A 153 -17.31 -2.08 3.55
CA LYS A 153 -17.44 -3.44 3.03
C LYS A 153 -17.97 -3.38 1.59
N GLY A 154 -17.26 -3.99 0.63
CA GLY A 154 -17.61 -3.98 -0.80
C GLY A 154 -16.88 -2.94 -1.67
N GLN A 155 -16.11 -2.01 -1.10
CA GLN A 155 -15.34 -1.02 -1.88
C GLN A 155 -13.90 -1.42 -2.20
N ARG A 156 -13.45 -2.58 -1.70
CA ARG A 156 -12.17 -3.21 -2.07
C ARG A 156 -12.46 -4.60 -2.61
N LYS A 157 -11.73 -5.04 -3.65
CA LYS A 157 -11.69 -6.47 -4.03
C LYS A 157 -11.30 -7.28 -2.78
N VAL A 158 -11.86 -8.48 -2.61
CA VAL A 158 -11.72 -9.35 -1.41
C VAL A 158 -10.28 -9.41 -0.85
N LYS A 159 -9.30 -9.40 -1.75
CA LYS A 159 -7.86 -9.33 -1.49
C LYS A 159 -7.43 -8.15 -0.61
N GLY A 160 -7.88 -6.94 -0.92
CA GLY A 160 -7.54 -5.72 -0.17
C GLY A 160 -8.21 -5.67 1.22
N GLU A 161 -9.37 -6.30 1.39
CA GLU A 161 -10.08 -6.32 2.67
C GLU A 161 -9.38 -7.17 3.73
N LEU A 162 -8.81 -8.34 3.34
CA LEU A 162 -8.08 -9.22 4.25
C LEU A 162 -6.80 -8.55 4.77
N VAL A 163 -6.05 -7.94 3.87
CA VAL A 163 -4.76 -7.29 4.15
C VAL A 163 -4.95 -6.10 5.08
N THR A 164 -5.95 -5.28 4.80
CA THR A 164 -6.32 -4.16 5.67
C THR A 164 -6.72 -4.61 7.08
N ARG A 165 -7.43 -5.75 7.21
CA ARG A 165 -7.82 -6.31 8.52
C ARG A 165 -6.61 -6.82 9.31
N ILE A 166 -5.68 -7.50 8.65
CA ILE A 166 -4.45 -7.98 9.30
C ILE A 166 -3.57 -6.78 9.69
N PHE A 167 -3.45 -5.78 8.82
CA PHE A 167 -2.63 -4.59 9.09
C PHE A 167 -3.18 -3.73 10.23
N GLY A 168 -4.50 -3.56 10.31
CA GLY A 168 -5.13 -2.87 11.43
C GLY A 168 -4.87 -3.53 12.79
N LEU A 169 -4.61 -4.84 12.83
CA LEU A 169 -4.28 -5.57 14.05
C LEU A 169 -2.80 -5.46 14.45
N ILE A 170 -1.90 -5.32 13.47
CA ILE A 170 -0.45 -5.28 13.72
C ILE A 170 0.12 -3.87 13.80
N ALA A 171 -0.61 -2.87 13.28
CA ALA A 171 -0.21 -1.48 13.32
C ALA A 171 0.05 -1.05 14.79
N PRO A 172 1.27 -0.62 15.13
CA PRO A 172 1.52 -0.05 16.44
C PRO A 172 0.77 1.28 16.57
N ARG A 173 0.50 1.74 17.81
CA ARG A 173 -0.16 3.05 18.06
C ARG A 173 0.57 4.23 17.41
N LYS A 174 1.88 4.09 17.19
CA LYS A 174 2.71 5.08 16.51
C LYS A 174 2.51 5.11 14.99
N ALA A 175 1.89 4.10 14.38
CA ALA A 175 1.67 4.10 12.94
C ALA A 175 0.83 5.31 12.54
N LYS A 176 1.22 5.98 11.47
CA LYS A 176 0.59 7.21 10.99
C LYS A 176 0.29 7.06 9.52
N VAL A 177 -0.90 7.52 9.13
CA VAL A 177 -1.26 7.74 7.73
C VAL A 177 -0.32 8.81 7.17
N PHE A 178 0.04 8.66 5.90
CA PHE A 178 0.86 9.61 5.17
C PHE A 178 0.41 9.70 3.72
N LEU A 179 0.96 10.68 3.00
CA LEU A 179 0.70 10.86 1.59
C LEU A 179 1.83 10.25 0.76
N VAL A 180 1.49 9.65 -0.37
CA VAL A 180 2.45 9.15 -1.37
C VAL A 180 2.36 10.06 -2.57
N THR A 181 3.51 10.50 -3.08
CA THR A 181 3.60 11.34 -4.27
C THR A 181 4.93 11.13 -4.98
N TYR A 182 5.08 11.65 -6.20
CA TYR A 182 6.38 11.72 -6.87
C TYR A 182 7.16 13.01 -6.53
N ASN A 183 6.47 14.08 -6.10
CA ASN A 183 7.10 15.35 -5.78
C ASN A 183 6.43 15.91 -4.52
N ALA A 184 7.16 16.11 -3.40
CA ALA A 184 6.58 16.63 -2.17
C ALA A 184 5.90 18.00 -2.34
N ASN A 185 6.26 18.78 -3.36
CA ASN A 185 5.61 20.07 -3.63
C ASN A 185 4.31 19.91 -4.45
N ALA A 186 3.94 18.68 -4.84
CA ALA A 186 2.67 18.41 -5.51
C ALA A 186 1.44 18.82 -4.68
N TYR A 187 1.59 18.93 -3.36
CA TYR A 187 0.53 19.40 -2.45
C TYR A 187 0.37 20.93 -2.43
N GLU A 188 1.33 21.66 -3.00
CA GLU A 188 1.27 23.12 -3.15
C GLU A 188 0.63 23.54 -4.48
N LEU A 189 0.28 22.57 -5.33
CA LEU A 189 -0.59 22.82 -6.47
C LEU A 189 -1.99 23.17 -5.91
N PRO A 190 -2.52 24.38 -6.16
CA PRO A 190 -3.72 24.93 -5.53
C PRO A 190 -4.94 24.01 -5.51
#